data_AF-Q862Q2-F1
#
_entry.id   AF-Q862Q2-F1
#
_cell.length_a   1.000
_cell.length_b   1.000
_cell.length_c   1.000
_cell.angle_alpha   90.00
_cell.angle_beta   90.00
_cell.angle_gamma   90.00
#
_symmetry.space_group_name_H-M   'P 1'
#
loop_
_entity.id
_entity.type
_entity.pdbx_description
1 polymer ?
#
loop_
_entity_poly.entity_id
_entity_poly.type
_entity_poly.pdbx_seq_one_letter_code
_entity_poly.pdbx_strand_id
1 'polypeptide(L)'
;MAVQISKKRKFVADGIFKAELNEFLTRELAEDGYSGVEVRVTPTRTEIIILATRTQNVLGEKGRRIRELTAVVQKRFGFPEGSVELYAEKVATRGLCAIAQAESLRYKLLGGLAVRRACYGVLRFIMESGAKGCEVVVSGKLRGQRAKSMKFVDGLMIHSGDPVNYYVDTAVRHVLLRQGVAWAFKVKDPCCLGPDWLRLGLRRPL
;
A
#
# COMPACT_ATOMS: atom_id res chain seq x y z
N MET A 1 -4.04 -5.93 36.75
CA MET A 1 -5.47 -5.60 36.57
C MET A 1 -5.63 -4.88 35.24
N ALA A 2 -6.59 -5.28 34.40
CA ALA A 2 -6.85 -4.56 33.15
C ALA A 2 -7.33 -3.14 33.50
N VAL A 3 -6.66 -2.12 32.97
CA VAL A 3 -7.07 -0.72 33.18
C VAL A 3 -8.47 -0.56 32.59
N GLN A 4 -9.42 -0.12 33.40
CA GLN A 4 -10.79 0.07 32.95
C GLN A 4 -10.86 1.34 32.09
N ILE A 5 -10.80 1.18 30.78
CA ILE A 5 -10.80 2.28 29.79
C ILE A 5 -12.20 2.40 29.18
N SER A 6 -12.64 3.64 28.92
CA SER A 6 -13.91 3.88 28.22
C SER A 6 -13.86 3.31 26.79
N LYS A 7 -14.99 2.80 26.30
CA LYS A 7 -15.06 2.21 24.95
C LYS A 7 -14.56 3.16 23.86
N LYS A 8 -14.90 4.46 23.96
CA LYS A 8 -14.44 5.50 23.03
C LYS A 8 -12.92 5.64 23.01
N ARG A 9 -12.29 5.73 24.20
CA ARG A 9 -10.83 5.84 24.32
C ARG A 9 -10.13 4.58 23.86
N LYS A 10 -10.74 3.41 24.09
CA LYS A 10 -10.23 2.13 23.60
C LYS A 10 -10.14 2.11 22.07
N PHE A 11 -11.24 2.43 21.36
CA PHE A 11 -11.23 2.46 19.89
C PHE A 11 -10.22 3.46 19.32
N VAL A 12 -10.07 4.62 19.96
CA VAL A 12 -9.07 5.61 19.54
C VAL A 12 -7.64 5.08 19.74
N ALA A 13 -7.36 4.46 20.89
CA ALA A 13 -6.06 3.87 21.17
C ALA A 13 -5.73 2.73 20.18
N ASP A 14 -6.70 1.85 19.89
CA ASP A 14 -6.54 0.76 18.93
C ASP A 14 -6.29 1.30 17.50
N GLY A 15 -6.92 2.41 17.13
CA GLY A 15 -6.69 3.10 15.86
C GLY A 15 -5.31 3.73 15.76
N ILE A 16 -4.84 4.38 16.83
CA ILE A 16 -3.48 4.94 16.92
C ILE A 16 -2.44 3.82 16.80
N PHE A 17 -2.66 2.70 17.51
CA PHE A 17 -1.81 1.51 17.45
C PHE A 17 -1.67 0.98 16.02
N LYS A 18 -2.80 0.81 15.31
CA LYS A 18 -2.78 0.35 13.91
C LYS A 18 -2.07 1.34 12.99
N ALA A 19 -2.28 2.64 13.19
CA ALA A 19 -1.64 3.68 12.38
C ALA A 19 -0.12 3.70 12.59
N GLU A 20 0.34 3.61 13.83
CA GLU A 20 1.77 3.58 14.17
C GLU A 20 2.46 2.34 13.61
N LEU A 21 1.84 1.16 13.74
CA LEU A 21 2.35 -0.07 13.14
C LEU A 21 2.45 0.02 11.61
N ASN A 22 1.40 0.54 10.97
CA ASN A 22 1.39 0.68 9.51
C ASN A 22 2.50 1.62 9.03
N GLU A 23 2.74 2.71 9.75
CA GLU A 23 3.77 3.70 9.44
C GLU A 23 5.19 3.14 9.61
N PHE A 24 5.41 2.42 10.72
CA PHE A 24 6.66 1.71 10.99
C PHE A 24 6.98 0.67 9.90
N LEU A 25 6.03 -0.22 9.60
CA LEU A 25 6.21 -1.26 8.59
C LEU A 25 6.38 -0.69 7.19
N THR A 26 5.68 0.40 6.86
CA THR A 26 5.84 1.09 5.57
C THR A 26 7.27 1.59 5.36
N ARG A 27 7.95 2.05 6.42
CA ARG A 27 9.33 2.54 6.33
C ARG A 27 10.33 1.39 6.23
N GLU A 28 10.20 0.40 7.10
CA GLU A 28 11.13 -0.73 7.22
C GLU A 28 11.04 -1.70 6.03
N LEU A 29 9.82 -1.96 5.54
CA LEU A 29 9.54 -2.92 4.47
C LEU A 29 9.28 -2.25 3.12
N ALA A 30 9.63 -0.96 2.98
CA ALA A 30 9.49 -0.23 1.72
C ALA A 30 10.21 -0.92 0.56
N GLU A 31 11.29 -1.65 0.84
CA GLU A 31 12.03 -2.41 -0.18
C GLU A 31 11.27 -3.65 -0.58
N ASP A 32 10.65 -4.35 0.35
CA ASP A 32 10.06 -5.67 0.09
C ASP A 32 8.65 -5.61 -0.53
N GLY A 33 8.16 -4.40 -0.80
CA GLY A 33 6.86 -4.15 -1.44
C GLY A 33 5.74 -4.43 -0.46
N TYR A 34 5.69 -3.62 0.60
CA TYR A 34 4.66 -3.65 1.61
C TYR A 34 3.34 -3.11 1.04
N SER A 35 2.22 -3.75 1.38
CA SER A 35 0.88 -3.35 0.91
C SER A 35 0.00 -2.87 2.05
N GLY A 36 0.10 -3.50 3.22
CA GLY A 36 -0.77 -3.19 4.35
C GLY A 36 -0.57 -4.15 5.52
N VAL A 37 -1.27 -3.85 6.60
CA VAL A 37 -1.24 -4.64 7.84
C VAL A 37 -2.66 -4.88 8.33
N GLU A 38 -2.93 -6.12 8.69
CA GLU A 38 -4.12 -6.52 9.42
C GLU A 38 -3.73 -6.90 10.84
N VAL A 39 -4.44 -6.35 11.82
CA VAL A 39 -4.21 -6.65 13.23
C VAL A 39 -5.45 -7.37 13.74
N ARG A 40 -5.26 -8.60 14.21
CA ARG A 40 -6.30 -9.39 14.89
C ARG A 40 -5.96 -9.44 16.36
N VAL A 41 -6.79 -8.78 17.18
CA VAL A 41 -6.58 -8.70 18.62
C VAL A 41 -7.46 -9.74 19.30
N THR A 42 -6.84 -10.77 19.86
CA THR A 42 -7.48 -11.72 20.77
C THR A 42 -7.03 -11.36 22.20
N PRO A 43 -7.86 -11.57 23.24
CA PRO A 43 -7.46 -11.27 24.62
C PRO A 43 -6.18 -11.99 25.09
N THR A 44 -5.87 -13.13 24.47
CA THR A 44 -4.69 -13.96 24.77
C THR A 44 -3.48 -13.63 23.89
N ARG A 45 -3.70 -13.30 22.60
CA ARG A 45 -2.63 -13.07 21.62
C ARG A 45 -3.04 -11.99 20.61
N THR A 46 -2.07 -11.20 20.18
CA THR A 46 -2.23 -10.24 19.08
C THR A 46 -1.49 -10.78 17.86
N GLU A 47 -2.25 -11.05 16.81
CA GLU A 47 -1.72 -11.51 15.53
C GLU A 47 -1.63 -10.32 14.57
N ILE A 48 -0.45 -10.09 14.02
CA ILE A 48 -0.20 -9.02 13.06
C ILE A 48 0.15 -9.69 11.73
N ILE A 49 -0.72 -9.54 10.74
CA ILE A 49 -0.57 -10.10 9.40
C ILE A 49 -0.06 -8.99 8.48
N ILE A 50 1.18 -9.15 8.02
CA ILE A 50 1.83 -8.25 7.07
C ILE A 50 1.51 -8.73 5.67
N LEU A 51 0.86 -7.88 4.88
CA LEU A 51 0.61 -8.10 3.47
C LEU A 51 1.79 -7.54 2.68
N ALA A 52 2.56 -8.43 2.06
CA ALA A 52 3.74 -8.06 1.27
C ALA A 52 3.79 -8.82 -0.06
N THR A 53 4.46 -8.24 -1.06
CA THR A 53 4.69 -8.91 -2.34
C THR A 53 5.80 -9.97 -2.25
N ARG A 54 6.86 -9.70 -1.48
CA ARG A 54 8.02 -10.57 -1.29
C ARG A 54 8.11 -11.09 0.15
N THR A 55 7.31 -12.09 0.47
CA THR A 55 7.26 -12.68 1.83
C THR A 55 8.60 -13.24 2.31
N GLN A 56 9.40 -13.86 1.42
CA GLN A 56 10.69 -14.43 1.78
C GLN A 56 11.67 -13.40 2.38
N ASN A 57 11.73 -12.19 1.82
CA ASN A 57 12.60 -11.13 2.33
C ASN A 57 12.11 -10.55 3.66
N VAL A 58 10.79 -10.54 3.88
CA VAL A 58 10.18 -10.11 5.15
C VAL A 58 10.52 -11.12 6.26
N LEU A 59 10.51 -12.42 5.96
CA LEU A 59 10.97 -13.45 6.89
C LEU A 59 12.48 -13.32 7.17
N GLY A 60 13.27 -13.07 6.12
CA GLY A 60 14.74 -13.01 6.18
C GLY A 60 15.39 -14.39 6.34
N GLU A 61 16.72 -14.41 6.48
CA GLU A 61 17.48 -15.65 6.64
C GLU A 61 17.05 -16.41 7.90
N LYS A 62 16.53 -17.64 7.72
CA LYS A 62 16.03 -18.50 8.81
C LYS A 62 15.02 -17.80 9.74
N GLY A 63 14.26 -16.81 9.24
CA GLY A 63 13.30 -16.07 10.07
C GLY A 63 13.93 -15.06 11.02
N ARG A 64 15.18 -14.64 10.78
CA ARG A 64 15.87 -13.66 11.64
C ARG A 64 15.13 -12.32 11.68
N ARG A 65 14.75 -11.79 10.51
CA ARG A 65 14.14 -10.45 10.40
C ARG A 65 12.78 -10.39 11.07
N ILE A 66 11.95 -11.43 10.94
CA ILE A 66 10.64 -11.45 11.61
C ILE A 66 10.78 -11.51 13.14
N ARG A 67 11.79 -12.22 13.67
CA ARG A 67 12.08 -12.23 15.12
C ARG A 67 12.54 -10.87 15.62
N GLU A 68 13.36 -10.16 14.85
CA GLU A 68 13.80 -8.80 15.15
C GLU A 68 12.60 -7.84 15.17
N LEU A 69 11.72 -7.92 14.17
CA LEU A 69 10.49 -7.12 14.10
C LEU A 69 9.56 -7.43 15.29
N THR A 70 9.39 -8.70 15.67
CA THR A 70 8.59 -9.08 16.84
C THR A 70 9.18 -8.46 18.10
N ALA A 71 10.50 -8.50 18.28
CA ALA A 71 11.17 -7.93 19.44
C ALA A 71 11.02 -6.40 19.51
N VAL A 72 11.07 -5.70 18.38
CA VAL A 72 10.85 -4.24 18.32
C VAL A 72 9.41 -3.90 18.72
N VAL A 73 8.43 -4.61 18.16
CA VAL A 73 7.00 -4.39 18.48
C VAL A 73 6.73 -4.69 19.96
N GLN A 74 7.25 -5.79 20.50
CA GLN A 74 7.10 -6.14 21.92
C GLN A 74 7.67 -5.06 22.83
N LYS A 75 8.90 -4.59 22.58
CA LYS A 75 9.57 -3.57 23.41
C LYS A 75 8.90 -2.20 23.30
N ARG A 76 8.42 -1.82 22.12
CA ARG A 76 7.81 -0.50 21.89
C ARG A 76 6.45 -0.35 22.56
N PHE A 77 5.63 -1.40 22.52
CA PHE A 77 4.28 -1.36 23.08
C PHE A 77 4.17 -1.97 24.49
N GLY A 78 5.27 -2.50 25.04
CA GLY A 78 5.29 -3.05 26.39
C GLY A 78 4.44 -4.32 26.55
N PHE A 79 4.37 -5.14 25.50
CA PHE A 79 3.64 -6.41 25.54
C PHE A 79 4.41 -7.46 26.36
N PRO A 80 3.71 -8.34 27.09
CA PRO A 80 4.36 -9.49 27.72
C PRO A 80 4.98 -10.41 26.65
N GLU A 81 6.07 -11.08 27.02
CA GLU A 81 6.81 -11.94 26.10
C GLU A 81 5.90 -13.04 25.53
N GLY A 82 5.91 -13.20 24.21
CA GLY A 82 5.12 -14.22 23.51
C GLY A 82 3.64 -13.88 23.28
N SER A 83 3.17 -12.68 23.62
CA SER A 83 1.78 -12.29 23.32
C SER A 83 1.56 -11.74 21.90
N VAL A 84 2.63 -11.44 21.16
CA VAL A 84 2.59 -10.88 19.81
C VAL A 84 3.20 -11.85 18.83
N GLU A 85 2.46 -12.17 17.78
CA GLU A 85 2.90 -13.01 16.67
C GLU A 85 2.78 -12.24 15.34
N LEU A 86 3.84 -12.28 14.53
CA LEU A 86 3.88 -11.68 13.21
C LEU A 86 3.79 -12.76 12.14
N TYR A 87 2.85 -12.60 11.22
CA TYR A 87 2.67 -13.43 10.03
C TYR A 87 2.93 -12.61 8.77
N ALA A 88 3.50 -13.23 7.75
CA ALA A 88 3.67 -12.60 6.45
C ALA A 88 2.82 -13.34 5.42
N GLU A 89 1.87 -12.63 4.84
CA GLU A 89 0.98 -13.14 3.81
C GLU A 89 1.30 -12.48 2.46
N LYS A 90 1.19 -13.28 1.40
CA LYS A 90 1.47 -12.82 0.05
C LYS A 90 0.23 -12.16 -0.54
N VAL A 91 0.38 -10.94 -1.04
CA VAL A 91 -0.70 -10.25 -1.79
C VAL A 91 -1.03 -11.05 -3.06
N ALA A 92 -2.32 -11.34 -3.27
CA ALA A 92 -2.80 -12.15 -4.39
C ALA A 92 -2.40 -11.56 -5.76
N THR A 93 -2.64 -10.26 -5.97
CA THR A 93 -2.31 -9.56 -7.21
C THR A 93 -1.49 -8.30 -6.93
N ARG A 94 -0.17 -8.40 -7.13
CA ARG A 94 0.76 -7.28 -6.86
C ARG A 94 0.45 -6.01 -7.67
N GLY A 95 -0.19 -6.16 -8.84
CA GLY A 95 -0.49 -5.07 -9.76
C GLY A 95 -1.68 -4.22 -9.37
N LEU A 96 -2.59 -4.72 -8.52
CA LEU A 96 -3.76 -3.96 -8.07
C LEU A 96 -3.48 -3.12 -6.81
N CYS A 97 -2.35 -3.36 -6.14
CA CYS A 97 -1.97 -2.60 -4.95
C CYS A 97 -1.25 -1.30 -5.34
N ALA A 98 -1.93 -0.16 -5.15
CA ALA A 98 -1.37 1.16 -5.40
C ALA A 98 -0.07 1.43 -4.62
N ILE A 99 0.03 0.96 -3.38
CA ILE A 99 1.20 1.18 -2.52
C ILE A 99 2.45 0.49 -3.08
N ALA A 100 2.34 -0.80 -3.39
CA ALA A 100 3.43 -1.58 -3.95
C ALA A 100 3.87 -1.04 -5.32
N GLN A 101 2.94 -0.52 -6.12
CA GLN A 101 3.26 0.12 -7.41
C GLN A 101 3.95 1.48 -7.23
N ALA A 102 3.53 2.28 -6.25
CA ALA A 102 4.20 3.54 -5.92
C ALA A 102 5.64 3.32 -5.43
N GLU A 103 5.88 2.24 -4.66
CA GLU A 103 7.23 1.83 -4.24
C GLU A 103 8.05 1.34 -5.44
N SER A 104 7.46 0.54 -6.32
CA SER A 104 8.11 0.10 -7.57
C SER A 104 8.52 1.28 -8.46
N LEU A 105 7.70 2.33 -8.55
CA LEU A 105 8.05 3.57 -9.25
C LEU A 105 9.22 4.28 -8.58
N ARG A 106 9.22 4.38 -7.24
CA ARG A 106 10.33 4.96 -6.47
C ARG A 106 11.65 4.26 -6.76
N TYR A 107 11.69 2.92 -6.76
CA TYR A 107 12.90 2.16 -7.07
C TYR A 107 13.39 2.42 -8.51
N LYS A 108 12.49 2.42 -9.49
CA LYS A 108 12.86 2.69 -10.90
C LYS A 108 13.45 4.09 -11.09
N LEU A 109 12.93 5.09 -10.40
CA LEU A 109 13.43 6.46 -10.48
C LEU A 109 14.76 6.65 -9.77
N LEU A 110 14.95 6.01 -8.61
CA LEU A 110 16.25 5.99 -7.92
C LEU A 110 17.30 5.24 -8.75
N GLY A 111 16.90 4.20 -9.48
CA GLY A 111 17.74 3.48 -10.44
C GLY A 111 18.11 4.28 -11.69
N GLY A 112 17.75 5.57 -11.77
CA GLY A 112 18.14 6.46 -12.87
C GLY A 112 17.36 6.26 -14.17
N LEU A 113 16.25 5.51 -14.16
CA LEU A 113 15.40 5.40 -15.34
C LEU A 113 14.71 6.74 -15.64
N ALA A 114 14.57 7.05 -16.93
CA ALA A 114 13.82 8.21 -17.38
C ALA A 114 12.36 8.14 -16.91
N VAL A 115 11.82 9.27 -16.43
CA VAL A 115 10.49 9.36 -15.79
C VAL A 115 9.38 8.79 -16.67
N ARG A 116 9.35 9.15 -17.96
CA ARG A 116 8.35 8.63 -18.90
C ARG A 116 8.43 7.11 -19.03
N ARG A 117 9.64 6.55 -19.17
CA ARG A 117 9.86 5.10 -19.30
C ARG A 117 9.43 4.36 -18.03
N ALA A 118 9.75 4.90 -16.85
CA ALA A 118 9.35 4.30 -15.58
C ALA A 118 7.82 4.29 -15.41
N CYS A 119 7.14 5.40 -15.72
CA CYS A 119 5.69 5.53 -15.57
C CYS A 119 4.93 4.63 -16.55
N TYR A 120 5.27 4.65 -17.85
CA TYR A 120 4.62 3.77 -18.82
C TYR A 120 4.87 2.28 -18.51
N GLY A 121 6.05 1.94 -17.99
CA GLY A 121 6.34 0.56 -17.57
C GLY A 121 5.53 0.10 -16.36
N VAL A 122 5.06 1.00 -15.50
CA VAL A 122 4.17 0.66 -14.37
C VAL A 122 2.71 0.68 -14.79
N LEU A 123 2.28 1.68 -15.57
CA LEU A 123 0.93 1.72 -16.15
C LEU A 123 0.61 0.43 -16.92
N ARG A 124 1.53 0.01 -17.80
CA ARG A 124 1.37 -1.23 -18.56
C ARG A 124 1.24 -2.45 -17.65
N PHE A 125 2.07 -2.51 -16.59
CA PHE A 125 2.04 -3.62 -15.65
C PHE A 125 0.72 -3.69 -14.85
N ILE A 126 0.14 -2.54 -14.51
CA ILE A 126 -1.15 -2.44 -13.82
C ILE A 126 -2.30 -2.87 -14.74
N MET A 127 -2.30 -2.40 -15.99
CA MET A 127 -3.30 -2.80 -17.00
C MET A 127 -3.20 -4.30 -17.33
N GLU A 128 -1.98 -4.85 -17.46
CA GLU A 128 -1.75 -6.31 -17.64
C GLU A 128 -2.24 -7.14 -16.44
N SER A 129 -2.27 -6.55 -15.24
CA SER A 129 -2.79 -7.19 -14.04
C SER A 129 -4.32 -7.16 -13.94
N GLY A 130 -5.01 -6.57 -14.92
CA GLY A 130 -6.47 -6.56 -15.02
C GLY A 130 -7.17 -5.35 -14.39
N ALA A 131 -6.44 -4.26 -14.12
CA ALA A 131 -7.08 -3.01 -13.70
C ALA A 131 -7.92 -2.40 -14.84
N LYS A 132 -9.03 -1.74 -14.50
CA LYS A 132 -9.89 -1.05 -15.49
C LYS A 132 -9.31 0.27 -15.99
N GLY A 133 -8.42 0.86 -15.20
CA GLY A 133 -7.70 2.08 -15.50
C GLY A 133 -6.61 2.31 -14.49
N CYS A 134 -5.74 3.26 -14.80
CA CYS A 134 -4.71 3.70 -13.88
C CYS A 134 -4.38 5.17 -14.16
N GLU A 135 -4.24 5.95 -13.10
CA GLU A 135 -3.68 7.30 -13.17
C GLU A 135 -2.37 7.29 -12.37
N VAL A 136 -1.27 7.72 -12.99
CA VAL A 136 0.02 7.96 -12.34
C VAL A 136 0.38 9.42 -12.51
N VAL A 137 0.42 10.15 -11.40
CA VAL A 137 0.86 11.55 -11.38
C VAL A 137 2.31 11.61 -10.90
N VAL A 138 3.17 12.41 -11.53
CA VAL A 138 4.53 12.69 -11.07
C VAL A 138 4.71 14.19 -10.98
N SER A 139 5.01 14.70 -9.79
CA SER A 139 5.22 16.14 -9.59
C SER A 139 6.63 16.44 -9.07
N GLY A 140 7.23 17.52 -9.54
CA GLY A 140 8.50 18.00 -9.01
C GLY A 140 9.44 18.60 -10.06
N LYS A 141 10.71 18.73 -9.70
CA LYS A 141 11.77 19.19 -10.60
C LYS A 141 12.20 18.02 -11.48
N LEU A 142 11.83 18.06 -12.75
CA LEU A 142 12.12 16.99 -13.71
C LEU A 142 13.41 17.25 -14.47
N ARG A 143 13.39 18.21 -15.40
CA ARG A 143 14.54 18.60 -16.23
C ARG A 143 14.96 20.06 -16.02
N GLY A 144 14.09 20.88 -15.45
CA GLY A 144 14.32 22.31 -15.21
C GLY A 144 14.21 22.68 -13.74
N GLN A 145 14.59 23.92 -13.42
CA GLN A 145 14.54 24.45 -12.04
C GLN A 145 13.12 24.65 -11.51
N ARG A 146 12.15 24.85 -12.41
CA ARG A 146 10.73 24.99 -12.06
C ARG A 146 10.07 23.61 -11.90
N ALA A 147 9.17 23.50 -10.92
CA ALA A 147 8.37 22.32 -10.74
C ALA A 147 7.40 22.12 -11.90
N LYS A 148 7.21 20.87 -12.32
CA LYS A 148 6.23 20.45 -13.33
C LYS A 148 5.51 19.20 -12.85
N SER A 149 4.21 19.15 -13.09
CA SER A 149 3.39 17.96 -12.89
C SER A 149 3.15 17.27 -14.22
N MET A 150 3.48 15.99 -14.31
CA MET A 150 3.12 15.12 -15.43
C MET A 150 2.06 14.14 -14.96
N LYS A 151 0.98 14.01 -15.73
CA LYS A 151 -0.05 13.00 -15.50
C LYS A 151 0.04 11.99 -16.63
N PHE A 152 0.05 10.71 -16.26
CA PHE A 152 -0.04 9.59 -17.18
C PHE A 152 -1.32 8.85 -16.83
N VAL A 153 -2.24 8.76 -17.78
CA VAL A 153 -3.56 8.16 -17.57
C VAL A 153 -3.74 7.08 -18.63
N ASP A 154 -4.27 5.93 -18.21
CA ASP A 154 -4.67 4.85 -19.08
C ASP A 154 -5.97 4.22 -18.57
N GLY A 155 -6.85 3.76 -19.47
CA GLY A 155 -8.16 3.21 -19.12
C GLY A 155 -9.18 4.17 -18.48
N LEU A 156 -10.13 3.61 -17.74
CA LEU A 156 -11.25 4.35 -17.12
C LEU A 156 -10.89 4.82 -15.70
N MET A 157 -11.11 6.11 -15.41
CA MET A 157 -10.89 6.70 -14.08
C MET A 157 -12.14 7.42 -13.58
N ILE A 158 -12.54 7.12 -12.34
CA ILE A 158 -13.65 7.81 -11.65
C ILE A 158 -13.05 8.91 -10.76
N HIS A 159 -13.58 10.13 -10.88
CA HIS A 159 -13.10 11.29 -10.13
C HIS A 159 -14.07 11.79 -9.06
N SER A 160 -15.37 11.48 -9.18
CA SER A 160 -16.43 12.08 -8.36
C SER A 160 -17.33 11.03 -7.72
N GLY A 161 -17.89 11.37 -6.56
CA GLY A 161 -18.84 10.55 -5.81
C GLY A 161 -18.21 9.60 -4.79
N ASP A 162 -19.07 8.98 -3.98
CA ASP A 162 -18.69 7.94 -3.01
C ASP A 162 -18.00 6.69 -3.62
N PRO A 163 -18.28 6.24 -4.87
CA PRO A 163 -17.55 5.11 -5.46
C PRO A 163 -16.02 5.29 -5.49
N VAL A 164 -15.51 6.52 -5.48
CA VAL A 164 -14.07 6.76 -5.45
C VAL A 164 -13.42 6.14 -4.20
N ASN A 165 -14.08 6.16 -3.05
CA ASN A 165 -13.50 5.67 -1.80
C ASN A 165 -13.37 4.14 -1.74
N TYR A 166 -14.24 3.41 -2.44
CA TYR A 166 -14.27 1.94 -2.41
C TYR A 166 -13.59 1.31 -3.62
N TYR A 167 -13.68 1.97 -4.78
CA TYR A 167 -13.12 1.41 -6.01
C TYR A 167 -11.70 1.89 -6.28
N VAL A 168 -11.28 3.07 -5.79
CA VAL A 168 -10.00 3.63 -6.17
C VAL A 168 -9.01 3.55 -5.02
N ASP A 169 -8.03 2.67 -5.14
CA ASP A 169 -6.89 2.65 -4.22
C ASP A 169 -5.93 3.78 -4.56
N THR A 170 -5.52 4.57 -3.56
CA THR A 170 -4.58 5.67 -3.75
C THR A 170 -3.36 5.57 -2.86
N ALA A 171 -2.18 5.78 -3.45
CA ALA A 171 -0.93 5.76 -2.72
C ALA A 171 -0.02 6.91 -3.13
N VAL A 172 0.61 7.52 -2.12
CA VAL A 172 1.57 8.61 -2.27
C VAL A 172 2.93 8.22 -1.73
N ARG A 173 3.97 8.44 -2.52
CA ARG A 173 5.37 8.24 -2.15
C ARG A 173 6.22 9.44 -2.53
N HIS A 174 7.30 9.62 -1.78
CA HIS A 174 8.26 10.70 -1.96
C HIS A 174 9.58 10.12 -2.44
N VAL A 175 10.18 10.77 -3.44
CA VAL A 175 11.42 10.28 -4.05
C VAL A 175 12.48 11.36 -3.89
N LEU A 176 13.55 11.01 -3.21
CA LEU A 176 14.72 11.86 -3.00
C LEU A 176 15.65 11.69 -4.21
N LEU A 177 15.71 12.68 -5.10
CA LEU A 177 16.66 12.72 -6.20
C LEU A 177 17.80 13.68 -5.85
N ARG A 178 18.92 13.58 -6.57
CA ARG A 178 20.09 14.46 -6.38
C ARG A 178 19.76 15.95 -6.52
N GLN A 179 18.79 16.32 -7.35
CA GLN A 179 18.36 17.71 -7.58
C GLN A 179 17.39 18.22 -6.48
N GLY A 180 17.06 17.39 -5.50
CA GLY A 180 16.04 17.62 -4.48
C GLY A 180 14.91 16.58 -4.56
N VAL A 181 13.87 16.80 -3.77
CA VAL A 181 12.78 15.82 -3.65
C VAL A 181 11.74 16.02 -4.75
N ALA A 182 11.46 14.95 -5.52
CA ALA A 182 10.31 14.89 -6.41
C ALA A 182 9.14 14.29 -5.62
N TRP A 183 8.02 15.02 -5.51
CA TRP A 183 6.91 14.67 -4.62
C TRP A 183 5.68 14.16 -5.39
N ALA A 184 5.03 13.20 -4.74
CA ALA A 184 3.69 12.69 -4.97
C ALA A 184 3.47 11.92 -6.27
N PHE A 185 3.68 10.61 -6.15
CA PHE A 185 2.97 9.64 -6.98
C PHE A 185 1.55 9.57 -6.49
N LYS A 186 0.56 9.58 -7.38
CA LYS A 186 -0.79 9.14 -7.03
C LYS A 186 -1.09 8.06 -8.04
N VAL A 187 -1.00 6.80 -7.59
CA VAL A 187 -1.55 5.67 -8.33
C VAL A 187 -3.02 5.60 -7.95
N LYS A 188 -3.91 5.47 -8.93
CA LYS A 188 -5.34 5.22 -8.72
C LYS A 188 -5.69 4.00 -9.52
N ASP A 189 -6.18 2.95 -8.88
CA ASP A 189 -6.58 1.73 -9.58
C ASP A 189 -8.07 1.46 -9.29
N PRO A 190 -8.98 1.49 -10.30
CA PRO A 190 -10.38 1.16 -10.13
C PRO A 190 -10.57 -0.36 -10.03
N CYS A 191 -11.01 -0.81 -8.86
CA CYS A 191 -11.38 -2.19 -8.58
C CYS A 191 -12.63 -2.63 -9.40
N CYS A 192 -12.76 -3.94 -9.61
CA CYS A 192 -13.40 -4.54 -10.78
C CYS A 192 -14.94 -4.48 -10.84
N LEU A 193 -15.65 -3.87 -9.90
CA LEU A 193 -17.12 -3.97 -9.81
C LEU A 193 -17.82 -2.62 -9.68
N GLY A 194 -18.03 -1.89 -10.78
CA GLY A 194 -18.85 -0.66 -10.71
C GLY A 194 -20.32 -1.00 -10.40
N PRO A 195 -21.02 -0.23 -9.55
CA PRO A 195 -22.42 -0.46 -9.19
C PRO A 195 -23.39 -0.11 -10.32
N ASP A 196 -22.95 0.73 -11.29
CA ASP A 196 -23.82 1.31 -12.31
C ASP A 196 -23.98 0.46 -13.58
N TRP A 197 -23.31 -0.69 -13.67
CA TRP A 197 -23.49 -1.62 -14.79
C TRP A 197 -24.69 -2.52 -14.51
N LEU A 198 -25.88 -1.99 -14.77
CA LEU A 198 -27.09 -2.80 -14.91
C LEU A 198 -26.83 -3.81 -16.03
N ARG A 199 -26.44 -5.03 -15.66
CA ARG A 199 -26.42 -6.17 -16.58
C ARG A 199 -27.88 -6.47 -16.90
N LEU A 200 -28.41 -5.81 -17.93
CA LEU A 200 -29.60 -6.28 -18.63
C LEU A 200 -29.24 -7.64 -19.24
N GLY A 201 -29.47 -8.70 -18.46
CA GLY A 201 -29.36 -10.05 -18.96
C GLY A 201 -30.32 -10.19 -20.13
N LEU A 202 -29.80 -10.57 -21.30
CA LEU A 202 -30.63 -11.05 -22.39
C LEU A 202 -31.49 -12.19 -21.85
N ARG A 203 -32.80 -11.93 -21.65
CA ARG A 203 -33.78 -12.99 -21.46
C ARG A 203 -33.62 -13.93 -22.65
N ARG A 204 -33.11 -15.14 -22.40
CA ARG A 204 -33.12 -16.20 -23.40
C ARG A 204 -34.58 -16.40 -23.82
N PRO A 205 -34.93 -16.31 -25.11
CA PRO A 205 -36.24 -16.76 -25.56
C PRO A 205 -36.36 -18.26 -25.28
N LEU A 206 -37.55 -18.67 -24.83
CA LEU A 206 -37.94 -20.04 -24.50
C LEU A 206 -37.72 -21.00 -25.66
#